data_AF-A0A9X8BNY5-F1
#
_entry.id   AF-A0A9X8BNY5-F1
#
_cell.length_a   1.000
_cell.length_b   1.000
_cell.length_c   1.000
_cell.angle_alpha   90.00
_cell.angle_beta   90.00
_cell.angle_gamma   90.00
#
_symmetry.space_group_name_H-M   'P 1'
#
loop_
_entity.id
_entity.type
_entity.pdbx_description
1 polymer ?
#
loop_
_entity_poly.entity_id
_entity_poly.type
_entity_poly.pdbx_seq_one_letter_code
_entity_poly.pdbx_strand_id
1 'polypeptide(L)'
;MPMPEGTYLAVNGASFALDEFPNTGLIGVKFQVVMAGDAATNSDYNWSVDQAWLTVDEDGNITITGEPDELTRSVEVTAASIADGKAYVWRFTLSHWFATLGEKTMNAPNAVKYAADNGWVLPGIPDVVVMVNGEAQRVAGPHLWSEWGDLSVYPATGVLVGAGRYYWLQETVEVSLEQMHLTTTLTTIDNSFGYTGNAVRQWVLLMKTF
;
A
#
# COMPACT_ATOMS: atom_id res chain seq x y z
N MET A 1 -7.52 3.77 -25.88
CA MET A 1 -7.79 5.22 -25.70
C MET A 1 -7.50 5.57 -24.24
N PRO A 2 -7.16 6.81 -23.85
CA PRO A 2 -7.08 7.15 -22.43
C PRO A 2 -8.47 7.03 -21.79
N MET A 3 -8.53 6.81 -20.47
CA MET A 3 -9.79 6.80 -19.71
C MET A 3 -10.57 8.12 -19.90
N PRO A 4 -11.91 8.10 -19.86
CA PRO A 4 -12.73 9.30 -19.95
C PRO A 4 -12.40 10.33 -18.87
N GLU A 5 -12.64 11.59 -19.17
CA GLU A 5 -12.52 12.68 -18.20
C GLU A 5 -13.40 12.44 -16.96
N GLY A 6 -12.91 12.85 -15.79
CA GLY A 6 -13.59 12.62 -14.51
C GLY A 6 -13.34 11.24 -13.91
N THR A 7 -12.61 10.35 -14.61
CA THR A 7 -12.20 9.07 -14.03
C THR A 7 -11.14 9.26 -12.94
N TYR A 8 -11.36 8.64 -11.77
CA TYR A 8 -10.42 8.67 -10.63
C TYR A 8 -10.35 7.30 -9.95
N LEU A 9 -9.44 7.15 -8.99
CA LEU A 9 -9.23 5.92 -8.24
C LEU A 9 -9.69 6.11 -6.79
N ALA A 10 -10.72 5.38 -6.37
CA ALA A 10 -11.24 5.41 -5.01
C ALA A 10 -10.56 4.34 -4.14
N VAL A 11 -10.02 4.76 -3.00
CA VAL A 11 -9.31 3.87 -2.08
C VAL A 11 -9.53 4.29 -0.64
N ASN A 12 -10.25 3.46 0.12
CA ASN A 12 -10.47 3.65 1.56
C ASN A 12 -10.91 5.09 1.92
N GLY A 13 -11.95 5.59 1.25
CA GLY A 13 -12.51 6.93 1.45
C GLY A 13 -11.71 8.11 0.86
N ALA A 14 -10.57 7.85 0.20
CA ALA A 14 -9.81 8.85 -0.55
C ALA A 14 -9.96 8.66 -2.07
N SER A 15 -9.62 9.69 -2.83
CA SER A 15 -9.63 9.69 -4.29
C SER A 15 -8.28 10.16 -4.83
N PHE A 16 -7.73 9.44 -5.80
CA PHE A 16 -6.46 9.77 -6.47
C PHE A 16 -6.63 9.87 -7.99
N ALA A 17 -5.75 10.66 -8.61
CA ALA A 17 -5.62 10.70 -10.06
C ALA A 17 -4.99 9.41 -10.59
N LEU A 18 -5.33 9.08 -11.84
CA LEU A 18 -4.84 7.87 -12.51
C LEU A 18 -3.31 7.87 -12.67
N ASP A 19 -2.69 9.01 -12.99
CA ASP A 19 -1.26 9.11 -13.25
C ASP A 19 -0.39 9.19 -11.98
N GLU A 20 -1.01 9.25 -10.80
CA GLU A 20 -0.29 9.41 -9.52
C GLU A 20 -0.27 8.14 -8.67
N PHE A 21 -1.27 7.26 -8.74
CA PHE A 21 -1.47 6.11 -7.84
C PHE A 21 -1.77 4.83 -8.63
N PRO A 22 -1.40 3.63 -8.15
CA PRO A 22 -0.59 3.37 -6.96
C PRO A 22 0.91 3.32 -7.24
N ASN A 23 1.72 3.65 -6.23
CA ASN A 23 3.17 3.47 -6.23
C ASN A 23 3.62 2.36 -5.28
N THR A 24 2.78 2.02 -4.30
CA THR A 24 3.03 0.97 -3.32
C THR A 24 2.07 -0.19 -3.51
N GLY A 25 2.48 -1.39 -3.11
CA GLY A 25 1.60 -2.55 -3.08
C GLY A 25 1.83 -3.42 -1.84
N LEU A 26 0.78 -4.11 -1.44
CA LEU A 26 0.80 -5.14 -0.41
C LEU A 26 -0.38 -6.10 -0.66
N ILE A 27 -0.21 -7.39 -0.40
CA ILE A 27 -1.27 -8.38 -0.66
C ILE A 27 -2.56 -8.02 0.08
N GLY A 28 -3.69 -8.05 -0.61
CA GLY A 28 -5.02 -7.89 -0.03
C GLY A 28 -5.56 -6.47 -0.03
N VAL A 29 -4.74 -5.45 -0.34
CA VAL A 29 -5.27 -4.10 -0.56
C VAL A 29 -6.05 -4.02 -1.87
N LYS A 30 -7.02 -3.13 -1.91
CA LYS A 30 -7.87 -2.91 -3.08
C LYS A 30 -8.27 -1.45 -3.25
N PHE A 31 -8.54 -1.08 -4.50
CA PHE A 31 -9.06 0.21 -4.92
C PHE A 31 -10.06 0.01 -6.05
N GLN A 32 -10.91 1.00 -6.31
CA GLN A 32 -11.89 0.97 -7.38
C GLN A 32 -11.58 2.06 -8.40
N VAL A 33 -11.61 1.72 -9.69
CA VAL A 33 -11.66 2.75 -10.74
C VAL A 33 -13.06 3.33 -10.76
N VAL A 34 -13.24 4.64 -10.62
CA VAL A 34 -14.55 5.29 -10.73
C VAL A 34 -14.67 5.93 -12.11
N MET A 35 -15.29 5.22 -13.05
CA MET A 35 -15.34 5.62 -14.46
C MET A 35 -16.22 6.86 -14.66
N ALA A 36 -15.68 7.88 -15.35
CA ALA A 36 -16.40 9.11 -15.68
C ALA A 36 -17.08 9.81 -14.47
N GLY A 37 -16.53 9.64 -13.27
CA GLY A 37 -17.02 10.28 -12.04
C GLY A 37 -18.16 9.55 -11.32
N ASP A 38 -18.67 8.43 -11.84
CA ASP A 38 -19.74 7.65 -11.21
C ASP A 38 -19.43 6.14 -11.27
N ALA A 39 -19.32 5.50 -10.10
CA ALA A 39 -18.99 4.09 -9.98
C ALA A 39 -20.03 3.17 -10.63
N ALA A 40 -21.30 3.61 -10.75
CA ALA A 40 -22.33 2.85 -11.44
C ALA A 40 -22.00 2.64 -12.93
N THR A 41 -21.27 3.60 -13.53
CA THR A 41 -20.83 3.56 -14.94
C THR A 41 -19.85 2.42 -15.20
N ASN A 42 -19.20 1.85 -14.18
CA ASN A 42 -18.25 0.75 -14.36
C ASN A 42 -18.90 -0.49 -14.96
N SER A 43 -20.19 -0.71 -14.69
CA SER A 43 -20.97 -1.84 -15.21
C SER A 43 -21.18 -1.81 -16.73
N ASP A 44 -20.88 -0.67 -17.39
CA ASP A 44 -20.93 -0.53 -18.85
C ASP A 44 -19.66 -1.08 -19.55
N TYR A 45 -18.70 -1.62 -18.79
CA TYR A 45 -17.39 -2.04 -19.28
C TYR A 45 -17.03 -3.46 -18.84
N ASN A 46 -16.37 -4.19 -19.74
CA ASN A 46 -15.64 -5.39 -19.39
C ASN A 46 -14.23 -4.99 -18.91
N TRP A 47 -13.92 -5.33 -17.66
CA TRP A 47 -12.63 -4.99 -17.04
C TRP A 47 -11.61 -6.12 -17.22
N SER A 48 -10.35 -5.74 -17.40
CA SER A 48 -9.22 -6.66 -17.42
C SER A 48 -7.93 -5.98 -16.95
N VAL A 49 -7.01 -6.79 -16.43
CA VAL A 49 -5.64 -6.42 -16.06
C VAL A 49 -4.69 -7.41 -16.73
N ASP A 50 -3.50 -6.94 -17.09
CA ASP A 50 -2.50 -7.75 -17.81
C ASP A 50 -1.57 -8.56 -16.88
N GLN A 51 -1.59 -8.28 -15.58
CA GLN A 51 -0.73 -8.93 -14.59
C GLN A 51 -1.47 -9.95 -13.71
N ALA A 52 -0.86 -11.12 -13.50
CA ALA A 52 -1.46 -12.23 -12.76
C ALA A 52 -1.52 -12.04 -11.24
N TRP A 53 -0.75 -11.09 -10.69
CA TRP A 53 -0.76 -10.72 -9.27
C TRP A 53 -1.86 -9.70 -8.92
N LEU A 54 -2.75 -9.42 -9.88
CA LEU A 54 -3.93 -8.59 -9.74
C LEU A 54 -5.19 -9.36 -10.14
N THR A 55 -6.31 -8.96 -9.56
CA THR A 55 -7.64 -9.33 -10.04
C THR A 55 -8.47 -8.07 -10.20
N VAL A 56 -9.38 -8.05 -11.18
CA VAL A 56 -10.39 -7.01 -11.34
C VAL A 56 -11.77 -7.65 -11.45
N ASP A 57 -12.76 -7.09 -10.75
CA ASP A 57 -14.15 -7.53 -10.84
C ASP A 57 -14.99 -6.68 -11.81
N GLU A 58 -16.27 -7.01 -11.95
CA GLU A 58 -17.20 -6.31 -12.86
C GLU A 58 -17.49 -4.86 -12.45
N ASP A 59 -17.28 -4.53 -11.17
CA ASP A 59 -17.44 -3.19 -10.61
C ASP A 59 -16.14 -2.38 -10.70
N GLY A 60 -15.10 -2.87 -11.38
CA GLY A 60 -13.82 -2.19 -11.52
C GLY A 60 -13.00 -2.13 -10.22
N ASN A 61 -13.27 -3.00 -9.24
CA ASN A 61 -12.41 -3.14 -8.06
C ASN A 61 -11.18 -3.96 -8.42
N ILE A 62 -10.01 -3.34 -8.27
CA ILE A 62 -8.72 -3.99 -8.47
C ILE A 62 -8.17 -4.40 -7.10
N THR A 63 -7.84 -5.68 -6.96
CA THR A 63 -7.25 -6.26 -5.74
C THR A 63 -5.86 -6.78 -6.03
N ILE A 64 -4.91 -6.44 -5.17
CA ILE A 64 -3.54 -6.98 -5.20
C ILE A 64 -3.54 -8.36 -4.54
N THR A 65 -3.17 -9.40 -5.27
CA THR A 65 -3.19 -10.80 -4.79
C THR A 65 -1.80 -11.41 -4.65
N GLY A 66 -0.76 -10.76 -5.18
CA GLY A 66 0.62 -11.22 -5.09
C GLY A 66 1.65 -10.10 -5.26
N GLU A 67 2.90 -10.44 -4.95
CA GLU A 67 4.07 -9.58 -5.17
C GLU A 67 4.50 -9.62 -6.64
N PRO A 68 4.66 -8.46 -7.32
CA PRO A 68 5.31 -8.40 -8.62
C PRO A 68 6.83 -8.57 -8.52
N ASP A 69 7.45 -8.85 -9.65
CA ASP A 69 8.88 -8.67 -9.87
C ASP A 69 9.17 -7.43 -10.74
N GLU A 70 10.45 -7.15 -10.99
CA GLU A 70 10.89 -6.02 -11.84
C GLU A 70 10.27 -5.99 -13.22
N LEU A 71 9.91 -7.14 -13.78
CA LEU A 71 9.38 -7.26 -15.14
C LEU A 71 7.85 -7.15 -15.18
N THR A 72 7.18 -7.34 -14.04
CA THR A 72 5.72 -7.43 -13.93
C THR A 72 5.09 -6.34 -13.06
N ARG A 73 5.90 -5.43 -12.49
CA ARG A 73 5.41 -4.31 -11.66
C ARG A 73 4.70 -3.19 -12.41
N SER A 74 4.84 -3.13 -13.73
CA SER A 74 4.09 -2.22 -14.60
C SER A 74 2.82 -2.91 -15.07
N VAL A 75 1.69 -2.24 -14.91
CA VAL A 75 0.36 -2.81 -15.13
C VAL A 75 -0.37 -2.00 -16.19
N GLU A 76 -1.09 -2.70 -17.05
CA GLU A 76 -2.11 -2.16 -17.92
C GLU A 76 -3.51 -2.59 -17.45
N VAL A 77 -4.35 -1.60 -17.16
CA VAL A 77 -5.77 -1.79 -16.85
C VAL A 77 -6.57 -1.41 -18.09
N THR A 78 -7.44 -2.32 -18.53
CA THR A 78 -8.31 -2.11 -19.70
C THR A 78 -9.78 -2.19 -19.29
N ALA A 79 -10.54 -1.16 -19.68
CA ALA A 79 -12.00 -1.14 -19.65
C ALA A 79 -12.52 -1.14 -21.10
N ALA A 80 -13.13 -2.25 -21.54
CA ALA A 80 -13.71 -2.37 -22.86
C ALA A 80 -15.22 -2.10 -22.81
N SER A 81 -15.67 -1.01 -23.43
CA SER A 81 -17.08 -0.63 -23.50
C SER A 81 -17.92 -1.76 -24.10
N ILE A 82 -18.98 -2.15 -23.40
CA ILE A 82 -19.89 -3.21 -23.85
C ILE A 82 -20.72 -2.72 -25.06
N ALA A 83 -21.03 -1.43 -25.11
CA ALA A 83 -21.90 -0.86 -26.13
C ALA A 83 -21.25 -0.79 -27.52
N ASP A 84 -19.96 -0.46 -27.60
CA ASP A 84 -19.28 -0.20 -28.87
C ASP A 84 -17.89 -0.87 -29.01
N GLY A 85 -17.47 -1.65 -28.01
CA GLY A 85 -16.20 -2.39 -28.02
C GLY A 85 -14.95 -1.52 -27.89
N LYS A 86 -15.08 -0.21 -27.64
CA LYS A 86 -13.91 0.67 -27.47
C LYS A 86 -13.17 0.34 -26.18
N ALA A 87 -11.85 0.16 -26.31
CA ALA A 87 -10.96 -0.08 -25.18
C ALA A 87 -10.35 1.22 -24.64
N TYR A 88 -10.59 1.46 -23.36
CA TYR A 88 -9.96 2.50 -22.54
C TYR A 88 -8.85 1.86 -21.72
N VAL A 89 -7.69 2.48 -21.71
CA VAL A 89 -6.47 1.91 -21.16
C VAL A 89 -5.80 2.95 -20.27
N TRP A 90 -5.38 2.50 -19.10
CA TRP A 90 -4.54 3.25 -18.18
C TRP A 90 -3.44 2.34 -17.61
N ARG A 91 -2.33 2.91 -17.17
CA ARG A 91 -1.17 2.18 -16.67
C ARG A 91 -0.62 2.79 -15.39
N PHE A 92 -0.16 1.94 -14.50
CA PHE A 92 0.60 2.33 -13.31
C PHE A 92 1.84 1.45 -13.15
N THR A 93 2.73 1.83 -12.24
CA THR A 93 3.92 1.05 -11.94
C THR A 93 4.22 1.16 -10.45
N LEU A 94 4.34 0.02 -9.80
CA LEU A 94 4.76 -0.01 -8.40
C LEU A 94 6.26 0.29 -8.30
N SER A 95 6.64 1.10 -7.32
CA SER A 95 8.03 1.37 -6.95
C SER A 95 8.40 0.75 -5.62
N HIS A 96 7.40 0.49 -4.76
CA HIS A 96 7.61 -0.10 -3.44
C HIS A 96 6.65 -1.25 -3.19
N TRP A 97 7.15 -2.26 -2.50
CA TRP A 97 6.37 -3.42 -2.09
C TRP A 97 6.51 -3.66 -0.60
N PHE A 98 5.38 -3.88 0.08
CA PHE A 98 5.34 -4.09 1.52
C PHE A 98 4.80 -5.48 1.86
N ALA A 99 5.28 -6.02 2.98
CA ALA A 99 4.78 -7.26 3.55
C ALA A 99 4.81 -7.20 5.08
N THR A 100 3.94 -7.97 5.72
CA THR A 100 3.99 -8.21 7.17
C THR A 100 4.39 -9.66 7.44
N LEU A 101 4.92 -9.93 8.64
CA LEU A 101 5.16 -11.31 9.10
C LEU A 101 3.98 -11.90 9.90
N GLY A 102 2.77 -11.37 9.69
CA GLY A 102 1.56 -11.80 10.39
C GLY A 102 1.72 -11.68 11.91
N GLU A 103 1.45 -12.76 12.65
CA GLU A 103 1.53 -12.76 14.12
C GLU A 103 2.94 -12.75 14.70
N LYS A 104 3.97 -12.94 13.86
CA LYS A 104 5.35 -13.05 14.32
C LYS A 104 5.85 -11.69 14.82
N THR A 105 6.22 -11.66 16.09
CA THR A 105 6.93 -10.51 16.68
C THR A 105 8.42 -10.80 16.81
N MET A 106 9.24 -9.76 16.79
CA MET A 106 10.68 -9.81 17.03
C MET A 106 11.11 -8.58 17.82
N ASN A 107 12.28 -8.61 18.46
CA ASN A 107 12.92 -7.35 18.84
C ASN A 107 13.58 -6.70 17.61
N ALA A 108 13.82 -5.40 17.68
CA ALA A 108 14.26 -4.66 16.49
C ALA A 108 15.57 -5.16 15.87
N PRO A 109 16.64 -5.51 16.63
CA PRO A 109 17.86 -6.03 16.02
C PRO A 109 17.63 -7.33 15.22
N ASN A 110 16.76 -8.22 15.71
CA ASN A 110 16.39 -9.42 14.97
C ASN A 110 15.46 -9.12 13.79
N ALA A 111 14.60 -8.10 13.88
CA ALA A 111 13.75 -7.67 12.76
C ALA A 111 14.61 -7.09 11.61
N VAL A 112 15.57 -6.22 11.93
CA VAL A 112 16.55 -5.67 10.98
C VAL A 112 17.36 -6.79 10.35
N LYS A 113 17.90 -7.70 11.16
CA LYS A 113 18.65 -8.85 10.67
C LYS A 113 17.80 -9.75 9.78
N TYR A 114 16.56 -10.04 10.19
CA TYR A 114 15.64 -10.85 9.40
C TYR A 114 15.35 -10.22 8.05
N ALA A 115 15.07 -8.91 8.02
CA ALA A 115 14.83 -8.19 6.79
C ALA A 115 16.03 -8.32 5.84
N ALA A 116 17.23 -7.98 6.33
CA ALA A 116 18.46 -8.03 5.54
C ALA A 116 18.77 -9.45 5.02
N ASP A 117 18.67 -10.47 5.88
CA ASP A 117 18.91 -11.88 5.50
C ASP A 117 17.95 -12.38 4.41
N ASN A 118 16.79 -11.74 4.24
CA ASN A 118 15.75 -12.15 3.29
C ASN A 118 15.57 -11.15 2.13
N GLY A 119 16.47 -10.18 1.96
CA GLY A 119 16.42 -9.20 0.86
C GLY A 119 15.33 -8.13 1.02
N TRP A 120 15.00 -7.78 2.27
CA TRP A 120 14.07 -6.71 2.63
C TRP A 120 14.78 -5.65 3.47
N VAL A 121 14.11 -4.52 3.64
CA VAL A 121 14.43 -3.53 4.67
C VAL A 121 13.23 -3.32 5.59
N LEU A 122 13.46 -2.71 6.77
CA LEU A 122 12.37 -2.09 7.50
C LEU A 122 12.10 -0.73 6.84
N PRO A 123 10.84 -0.32 6.62
CA PRO A 123 10.56 1.01 6.09
C PRO A 123 10.82 2.10 7.14
N GLY A 124 11.26 3.28 6.71
CA GLY A 124 11.27 4.48 7.54
C GLY A 124 9.89 5.13 7.62
N ILE A 125 9.77 6.22 8.41
CA ILE A 125 8.53 7.02 8.47
C ILE A 125 8.09 7.49 7.06
N PRO A 126 8.99 8.06 6.22
CA PRO A 126 8.58 8.55 4.92
C PRO A 126 8.02 7.46 4.03
N ASP A 127 8.51 6.22 4.11
CA ASP A 127 8.00 5.12 3.29
C ASP A 127 6.59 4.66 3.70
N VAL A 128 6.16 5.01 4.91
CA VAL A 128 4.85 4.65 5.44
C VAL A 128 3.85 5.79 5.26
N VAL A 129 4.23 7.04 5.53
CA VAL A 129 3.27 8.15 5.56
C VAL A 129 3.91 9.52 5.33
N VAL A 130 3.12 10.41 4.76
CA VAL A 130 3.38 11.85 4.73
C VAL A 130 2.66 12.53 5.88
N MET A 131 3.42 13.23 6.73
CA MET A 131 2.88 14.02 7.84
C MET A 131 2.97 15.51 7.51
N VAL A 132 1.86 16.22 7.63
CA VAL A 132 1.80 17.69 7.48
C VAL A 132 1.19 18.27 8.76
N ASN A 133 1.92 19.16 9.43
CA ASN A 133 1.49 19.76 10.71
C ASN A 133 1.08 18.74 11.80
N GLY A 134 1.66 17.54 11.79
CA GLY A 134 1.35 16.47 12.74
C GLY A 134 0.16 15.60 12.35
N GLU A 135 -0.44 15.80 11.18
CA GLU A 135 -1.55 15.01 10.67
C GLU A 135 -1.11 14.16 9.46
N ALA A 136 -1.52 12.90 9.44
CA ALA A 136 -1.28 11.97 8.36
C ALA A 136 -2.10 12.38 7.13
N GLN A 137 -1.42 12.48 5.98
CA GLN A 137 -2.05 12.89 4.74
C GLN A 137 -2.34 11.69 3.85
N ARG A 138 -3.51 11.68 3.22
CA ARG A 138 -3.85 10.75 2.13
C ARG A 138 -3.34 11.34 0.82
N VAL A 139 -2.16 10.92 0.40
CA VAL A 139 -1.46 11.40 -0.79
C VAL A 139 -0.87 10.23 -1.56
N ALA A 140 -0.87 10.34 -2.89
CA ALA A 140 -0.21 9.37 -3.76
C ALA A 140 1.32 9.52 -3.67
N GLY A 141 2.03 8.41 -3.85
CA GLY A 141 3.49 8.36 -3.76
C GLY A 141 3.96 7.08 -3.07
N PRO A 142 5.28 6.88 -2.91
CA PRO A 142 5.84 5.67 -2.31
C PRO A 142 5.65 5.61 -0.78
N HIS A 143 4.39 5.69 -0.33
CA HIS A 143 3.98 5.89 1.05
C HIS A 143 2.81 4.95 1.39
N LEU A 144 3.07 3.84 2.09
CA LEU A 144 2.08 2.77 2.31
C LEU A 144 0.74 3.28 2.85
N TRP A 145 0.72 3.89 4.02
CA TRP A 145 -0.52 4.34 4.66
C TRP A 145 -1.10 5.58 3.98
N SER A 146 -0.28 6.49 3.44
CA SER A 146 -0.82 7.64 2.70
C SER A 146 -1.62 7.21 1.47
N GLU A 147 -1.18 6.17 0.77
CA GLU A 147 -1.91 5.58 -0.35
C GLU A 147 -3.14 4.78 0.12
N TRP A 148 -2.96 3.81 1.02
CA TRP A 148 -4.01 2.83 1.34
C TRP A 148 -4.88 3.18 2.55
N GLY A 149 -4.47 4.12 3.37
CA GLY A 149 -5.14 4.50 4.62
C GLY A 149 -5.07 3.41 5.69
N ASP A 150 -6.07 3.40 6.57
CA ASP A 150 -6.22 2.39 7.63
C ASP A 150 -6.25 0.98 7.05
N LEU A 151 -5.18 0.21 7.28
CA LEU A 151 -5.05 -1.14 6.74
C LEU A 151 -5.93 -2.18 7.44
N SER A 152 -6.60 -1.83 8.55
CA SER A 152 -7.55 -2.73 9.23
C SER A 152 -8.76 -3.09 8.38
N VAL A 153 -9.09 -2.27 7.37
CA VAL A 153 -10.19 -2.53 6.43
C VAL A 153 -9.85 -3.64 5.42
N TYR A 154 -8.58 -4.03 5.34
CA TYR A 154 -8.06 -5.05 4.44
C TYR A 154 -7.55 -6.27 5.23
N PRO A 155 -8.42 -7.24 5.59
CA PRO A 155 -8.03 -8.35 6.46
C PRO A 155 -6.97 -9.29 5.84
N ALA A 156 -6.87 -9.32 4.52
CA ALA A 156 -5.91 -10.15 3.79
C ALA A 156 -4.46 -9.62 3.82
N THR A 157 -4.24 -8.43 4.38
CA THR A 157 -2.90 -7.80 4.48
C THR A 157 -1.98 -8.44 5.50
N GLY A 158 -2.54 -9.26 6.40
CA GLY A 158 -1.82 -9.76 7.58
C GLY A 158 -1.53 -8.68 8.62
N VAL A 159 -2.00 -7.44 8.41
CA VAL A 159 -1.91 -6.37 9.41
C VAL A 159 -2.84 -6.73 10.56
N LEU A 160 -2.25 -6.89 11.75
CA LEU A 160 -3.00 -7.08 12.97
C LEU A 160 -3.66 -5.79 13.43
N VAL A 161 -4.92 -5.92 13.83
CA VAL A 161 -5.79 -4.83 14.29
C VAL A 161 -5.90 -4.86 15.82
N GLY A 162 -6.06 -3.68 16.44
CA GLY A 162 -6.31 -3.52 17.86
C GLY A 162 -5.27 -2.66 18.58
N ALA A 163 -5.59 -2.27 19.81
CA ALA A 163 -4.71 -1.44 20.62
C ALA A 163 -3.35 -2.13 20.86
N GLY A 164 -2.27 -1.37 20.71
CA GLY A 164 -0.92 -1.85 20.98
C GLY A 164 -0.27 -2.67 19.86
N ARG A 165 -0.83 -2.71 18.65
CA ARG A 165 -0.26 -3.39 17.49
C ARG A 165 0.70 -2.47 16.74
N TYR A 166 1.96 -2.48 17.16
CA TYR A 166 2.99 -1.64 16.56
C TYR A 166 3.94 -2.43 15.66
N TYR A 167 4.42 -1.79 14.61
CA TYR A 167 5.36 -2.35 13.64
C TYR A 167 6.68 -1.62 13.74
N TRP A 168 7.78 -2.37 13.66
CA TRP A 168 9.11 -1.77 13.58
C TRP A 168 9.29 -0.96 12.31
N LEU A 169 9.92 0.20 12.46
CA LEU A 169 10.40 1.04 11.37
C LEU A 169 11.93 1.17 11.44
N GLN A 170 12.53 1.51 10.31
CA GLN A 170 13.93 1.91 10.24
C GLN A 170 14.11 3.31 10.84
N GLU A 171 15.14 3.46 11.66
CA GLU A 171 15.58 4.74 12.18
C GLU A 171 16.34 5.53 11.11
N THR A 172 16.09 6.84 11.04
CA THR A 172 16.79 7.76 10.14
C THR A 172 18.00 8.46 10.77
N VAL A 173 18.23 8.27 12.08
CA VAL A 173 19.38 8.82 12.81
C VAL A 173 19.84 7.78 13.82
N GLU A 174 21.14 7.59 14.00
CA GLU A 174 21.68 6.92 15.21
C GLU A 174 21.20 7.73 16.42
N VAL A 175 20.09 7.32 17.03
CA VAL A 175 19.62 7.94 18.25
C VAL A 175 20.63 7.53 19.33
N SER A 176 21.26 8.51 19.97
CA SER A 176 22.27 8.33 21.04
C SER A 176 21.75 7.63 22.30
N LEU A 177 20.53 7.09 22.25
CA LEU A 177 19.97 6.13 23.17
C LEU A 177 20.12 4.77 22.49
N GLU A 178 21.27 4.10 22.68
CA GLU A 178 21.71 2.84 22.03
C GLU A 178 20.71 1.65 22.12
N GLN A 179 19.50 1.86 22.64
CA GLN A 179 18.52 0.84 22.96
C GLN A 179 17.05 1.21 22.67
N MET A 180 16.75 2.26 21.90
CA MET A 180 15.37 2.65 21.59
C MET A 180 15.08 2.64 20.09
N HIS A 181 13.99 1.98 19.71
CA HIS A 181 13.67 1.70 18.31
C HIS A 181 12.29 2.22 17.89
N LEU A 182 12.23 2.75 16.67
CA LEU A 182 11.04 3.40 16.13
C LEU A 182 9.95 2.39 15.77
N THR A 183 8.72 2.75 16.11
CA THR A 183 7.52 1.95 15.81
C THR A 183 6.36 2.80 15.36
N THR A 184 5.41 2.22 14.61
CA THR A 184 4.15 2.87 14.22
C THR A 184 2.97 1.88 14.24
N THR A 185 1.73 2.38 14.18
CA THR A 185 0.56 1.53 13.88
C THR A 185 0.13 1.75 12.43
N LEU A 186 -0.43 0.73 11.80
CA LEU A 186 -0.94 0.82 10.42
C LEU A 186 -2.46 1.08 10.34
N THR A 187 -3.10 1.30 11.49
CA THR A 187 -4.53 1.59 11.57
C THR A 187 -4.80 3.08 11.74
N THR A 188 -4.17 3.71 12.74
CA THR A 188 -4.35 5.12 13.07
C THR A 188 -2.99 5.78 13.19
N ILE A 189 -2.51 6.46 12.12
CA ILE A 189 -1.13 6.95 12.12
C ILE A 189 -0.90 8.21 12.95
N ASP A 190 -1.88 9.13 13.01
CA ASP A 190 -1.71 10.53 13.44
C ASP A 190 -0.92 10.77 14.74
N ASN A 191 -0.89 9.81 15.67
CA ASN A 191 -0.14 9.90 16.92
C ASN A 191 0.58 8.59 17.30
N SER A 192 0.91 7.76 16.31
CA SER A 192 1.33 6.37 16.56
C SER A 192 2.84 6.13 16.51
N PHE A 193 3.63 7.16 16.19
CA PHE A 193 5.09 7.06 16.22
C PHE A 193 5.59 7.03 17.66
N GLY A 194 6.34 5.99 17.97
CA GLY A 194 6.91 5.80 19.31
C GLY A 194 8.28 5.16 19.24
N TYR A 195 9.00 5.25 20.35
CA TYR A 195 10.26 4.55 20.53
C TYR A 195 10.12 3.54 21.66
N THR A 196 10.67 2.35 21.49
CA THR A 196 10.60 1.32 22.52
C THR A 196 11.89 0.50 22.61
N GLY A 197 12.12 -0.13 23.77
CA GLY A 197 13.40 -0.74 24.12
C GLY A 197 13.77 -1.98 23.27
N ASN A 198 15.07 -2.28 23.13
CA ASN A 198 15.59 -3.46 22.40
C ASN A 198 15.05 -4.82 22.90
N ALA A 199 14.54 -4.90 24.12
CA ALA A 199 13.95 -6.14 24.65
C ALA A 199 12.47 -6.31 24.26
N VAL A 200 11.81 -5.23 23.83
CA VAL A 200 10.40 -5.26 23.42
C VAL A 200 10.28 -6.01 22.11
N ARG A 201 9.19 -6.74 21.95
CA ARG A 201 8.85 -7.44 20.72
C ARG A 201 7.68 -6.74 20.06
N GLN A 202 7.85 -6.36 18.81
CA GLN A 202 6.82 -5.76 17.98
C GLN A 202 6.69 -6.54 16.68
N TRP A 203 5.63 -6.25 15.92
CA TRP A 203 5.40 -6.82 14.61
C TRP A 203 6.38 -6.25 13.59
N VAL A 204 6.56 -6.98 12.49
CA VAL A 204 7.56 -6.62 11.47
C VAL A 204 6.83 -6.20 10.21
N LEU A 205 7.09 -4.97 9.79
CA LEU A 205 6.74 -4.46 8.47
C LEU A 205 8.03 -4.49 7.63
N LEU A 206 7.92 -5.07 6.45
CA LEU A 206 9.02 -5.23 5.50
C LEU A 206 8.71 -4.40 4.26
N MET A 207 9.78 -3.92 3.62
CA MET A 207 9.71 -3.17 2.39
C MET A 207 10.79 -3.62 1.40
N LYS A 208 10.46 -3.58 0.11
CA LYS A 208 11.37 -3.63 -1.03
C LYS A 208 11.11 -2.43 -1.94
N THR A 209 12.15 -2.04 -2.67
CA THR A 209 12.10 -1.06 -3.75
C THR A 209 12.38 -1.76 -5.07
N PHE A 210 11.77 -1.28 -6.15
CA PHE A 210 12.02 -1.74 -7.51
C PHE A 210 12.71 -0.69 -8.37
#